data_AF-A0A8T4PZ79-F1
#
_entry.id   AF-A0A8T4PZ79-F1
#
_cell.length_a   1.000
_cell.length_b   1.000
_cell.length_c   1.000
_cell.angle_alpha   90.00
_cell.angle_beta   90.00
_cell.angle_gamma   90.00
#
_symmetry.space_group_name_H-M   'P 1'
#
loop_
_entity.id
_entity.type
_entity.pdbx_description
1 polymer ?
#
loop_
_entity_poly.entity_id
_entity_poly.type
_entity_poly.pdbx_seq_one_letter_code
_entity_poly.pdbx_strand_id
1 'polypeptide(L)' 'MENLICNSCKVEISNQPGSTIFKCPKCSKSEIVRCYHCRQIASKYKCNECGFEGPN' A
#
# COMPACT_ATOMS: atom_id res chain seq x y z
N MET A 1 -11.08 -16.29 3.28
CA MET A 1 -9.94 -15.53 3.83
C MET A 1 -9.64 -14.43 2.85
N GLU A 2 -9.93 -13.18 3.22
CA GLU A 2 -9.62 -12.03 2.36
C GLU A 2 -8.12 -11.74 2.42
N ASN A 3 -7.42 -12.10 1.35
CA ASN A 3 -5.98 -11.85 1.23
C ASN A 3 -5.77 -10.39 0.83
N LEU A 4 -5.53 -9.51 1.82
CA LEU A 4 -5.05 -8.16 1.55
C LEU A 4 -3.57 -8.25 1.12
N ILE A 5 -3.26 -7.79 -0.08
CA ILE A 5 -1.91 -7.82 -0.64
C ILE A 5 -1.31 -6.41 -0.59
N CYS A 6 -0.08 -6.28 -0.06
CA CYS A 6 0.61 -4.99 -0.06
C CYS A 6 0.98 -4.55 -1.47
N ASN A 7 0.69 -3.29 -1.82
CA ASN A 7 0.97 -2.75 -3.15
C ASN A 7 2.48 -2.66 -3.46
N SER A 8 3.34 -2.44 -2.45
CA SER A 8 4.79 -2.31 -2.64
C SER A 8 5.52 -3.65 -2.71
N CYS A 9 5.29 -4.55 -1.75
CA CYS A 9 6.05 -5.81 -1.65
C CYS A 9 5.29 -7.05 -2.12
N LYS A 10 4.00 -6.90 -2.47
CA LYS A 10 3.10 -8.01 -2.84
C LYS A 10 2.99 -9.13 -1.80
N VAL A 11 3.33 -8.82 -0.54
CA VAL A 11 3.20 -9.75 0.59
C VAL A 11 1.75 -9.75 1.08
N GLU A 12 1.26 -10.94 1.43
CA GLU A 12 -0.05 -11.12 2.06
C GLU A 12 -0.04 -10.59 3.50
N ILE A 13 -1.02 -9.77 3.81
CA ILE A 13 -1.19 -9.07 5.09
C ILE A 13 -2.01 -9.88 6.08
N SER A 14 -2.53 -11.05 5.66
CA SER A 14 -3.42 -11.93 6.42
C SER A 14 -2.96 -12.24 7.86
N ASN A 15 -1.65 -12.20 8.13
CA ASN A 15 -1.06 -12.40 9.47
C ASN A 15 -0.16 -11.23 9.95
N GLN A 16 -0.23 -10.06 9.32
CA GLN A 16 0.61 -8.91 9.70
C GLN A 16 -0.22 -7.79 10.36
N PRO A 17 -0.28 -7.72 11.69
CA PRO A 17 -0.88 -6.58 12.38
C PRO A 17 -0.10 -5.29 12.06
N GLY A 18 -0.81 -4.17 11.87
CA GLY A 18 -0.21 -2.87 11.57
C GLY A 18 -0.20 -2.47 10.10
N SER A 19 -0.89 -3.21 9.23
CA SER A 19 -1.21 -2.74 7.89
C SER A 19 -2.15 -1.54 7.91
N THR A 20 -2.00 -0.68 6.92
CA THR A 20 -2.89 0.46 6.71
C THR A 20 -3.43 0.42 5.29
N ILE A 21 -4.68 0.83 5.16
CA ILE A 21 -5.38 0.98 3.89
C ILE A 21 -5.78 2.44 3.81
N PHE A 22 -5.37 3.12 2.75
CA PHE A 22 -5.75 4.49 2.51
C PHE A 22 -5.96 4.71 1.02
N LYS A 23 -6.83 5.66 0.68
CA LYS A 23 -7.04 6.06 -0.71
C LYS A 23 -5.86 6.90 -1.17
N CYS A 24 -5.50 6.77 -2.45
CA CYS A 24 -4.43 7.58 -3.04
C CYS A 24 -4.70 9.09 -2.80
N PRO A 25 -3.75 9.86 -2.23
CA PRO A 25 -3.99 11.27 -1.92
C PRO A 25 -4.16 12.15 -3.18
N LYS A 26 -3.71 11.67 -4.34
CA LYS A 26 -3.80 12.42 -5.61
C LYS A 26 -5.11 12.21 -6.35
N CYS A 27 -5.55 10.96 -6.50
CA CYS A 27 -6.77 10.64 -7.25
C CYS A 27 -7.95 10.20 -6.39
N SER A 28 -7.72 9.75 -5.15
CA SER A 28 -8.71 9.14 -4.25
C SER A 28 -9.51 7.96 -4.84
N LYS A 29 -9.11 7.46 -6.01
CA LYS A 29 -9.79 6.37 -6.72
C LYS A 29 -9.19 5.00 -6.38
N SER A 30 -7.86 4.90 -6.32
CA SER A 30 -7.18 3.66 -5.97
C SER A 30 -6.99 3.52 -4.45
N GLU A 31 -7.29 2.34 -3.92
CA GLU A 31 -6.97 1.97 -2.55
C GLU A 31 -5.54 1.41 -2.46
N ILE A 32 -4.71 2.07 -1.66
CA ILE A 32 -3.33 1.67 -1.42
C ILE A 32 -3.28 0.91 -0.11
N VAL A 33 -2.91 -0.35 -0.19
CA VAL A 33 -2.69 -1.22 0.96
C VAL A 33 -1.20 -1.31 1.25
N ARG A 34 -0.79 -0.92 2.46
CA ARG A 34 0.61 -1.00 2.91
C ARG A 34 0.76 -1.85 4.16
N CYS A 35 1.67 -2.81 4.10
CA CYS A 35 2.08 -3.54 5.29
C CYS A 35 2.95 -2.67 6.20
N TYR A 36 3.08 -3.07 7.46
CA TYR A 36 3.89 -2.36 8.45
C TYR A 36 5.36 -2.20 7.99
N HIS A 37 5.97 -3.26 7.45
CA HIS A 37 7.35 -3.23 6.99
C HIS A 37 7.56 -2.17 5.89
N CYS A 38 6.69 -2.15 4.87
CA CYS A 38 6.76 -1.15 3.80
C CYS A 38 6.59 0.28 4.31
N ARG A 39 5.78 0.50 5.36
CA ARG A 39 5.68 1.83 6.01
C ARG A 39 6.97 2.21 6.72
N GLN A 40 7.60 1.26 7.43
CA GLN A 40 8.87 1.48 8.15
C GLN A 40 9.99 1.89 7.21
N ILE A 41 10.14 1.21 6.08
CA ILE A 41 11.19 1.52 5.10
C ILE A 41 10.81 2.63 4.11
N ALA A 42 9.65 3.28 4.31
CA ALA A 42 9.07 4.23 3.35
C ALA A 42 9.19 3.72 1.90
N SER A 43 8.77 2.47 1.65
CA SER A 43 8.88 1.89 0.30
C SER A 43 8.11 2.72 -0.71
N LYS A 44 8.68 2.91 -1.90
CA LYS A 44 7.95 3.53 -3.01
C LYS A 44 6.73 2.66 -3.35
N TYR A 45 5.58 3.29 -3.51
CA TYR A 45 4.39 2.69 -4.10
C TYR A 45 3.97 3.53 -5.30
N LYS A 46 3.37 2.88 -6.29
CA LYS A 46 2.87 3.53 -7.49
C LYS A 46 1.37 3.32 -7.59
N CYS A 47 0.64 4.41 -7.69
CA CYS A 47 -0.78 4.35 -7.99
C CYS A 47 -0.98 4.05 -9.48
N ASN A 48 -1.74 2.99 -9.78
CA ASN A 48 -2.05 2.59 -11.16
C ASN A 48 -2.93 3.59 -11.91
N GLU A 49 -3.75 4.40 -11.23
CA GLU A 49 -4.67 5.32 -11.89
C GLU A 49 -4.08 6.68 -12.21
N CYS A 50 -3.26 7.24 -11.32
CA CYS A 50 -2.72 8.59 -11.50
C CYS A 50 -1.20 8.62 -11.70
N GLY A 51 -0.54 7.47 -11.65
CA GLY A 51 0.92 7.37 -11.73
C GLY A 51 1.64 8.04 -10.56
N PHE A 52 0.93 8.36 -9.47
CA PHE A 52 1.55 8.94 -8.28
C PHE A 52 2.48 7.93 -7.64
N GLU A 53 3.75 8.30 -7.54
CA GLU A 53 4.77 7.55 -6.85
C GLU A 53 5.10 8.27 -5.54
N GLY A 54 5.00 7.56 -4.42
CA GLY A 54 5.41 8.12 -3.14
C GLY A 54 5.62 7.04 -2.10
N PRO A 55 6.05 7.39 -0.89
CA PRO A 55 7.09 8.36 -0.56
C PRO A 55 8.48 7.71 -0.66
N ASN A 56 9.46 8.52 -1.04
CA ASN A 56 10.80 8.53 -0.43
C ASN A 56 10.77 9.65 0.62
#